data_AF-A0A847VCR7-F1
#
_entry.id   AF-A0A847VCR7-F1
#
_cell.length_a   1.000
_cell.length_b   1.000
_cell.length_c   1.000
_cell.angle_alpha   90.00
_cell.angle_beta   90.00
_cell.angle_gamma   90.00
#
_symmetry.space_group_name_H-M   'P 1'
#
loop_
_entity.id
_entity.type
_entity.pdbx_description
1 polymer ?
#
loop_
_entity_poly.entity_id
_entity_poly.type
_entity_poly.pdbx_seq_one_letter_code
_entity_poly.pdbx_strand_id
1 'polypeptide(L)'
;MKKEKEAQLDFGLKDNPKNIYYKYKDQYELWLAGLETNRYFKDPLMWFTLILSSTLIFTQGYLLTKKKIPTRISVFNYYVPLQKRLGNSYLIYLYPLLGLSVLLIGLFISRKYYHKERLLSKVLLISILLSNFSLCIISLRLLLSF
;
A
#
# COMPACT_ATOMS: atom_id res chain seq x y z
N MET A 1 -2.28 -21.38 -29.29
CA MET A 1 -1.30 -22.47 -29.41
C MET A 1 -0.90 -22.92 -28.01
N LYS A 2 -1.32 -24.12 -27.60
CA LYS A 2 -0.90 -24.76 -26.34
C LYS A 2 0.59 -25.09 -26.46
N LYS A 3 1.43 -24.59 -25.56
CA LYS A 3 2.81 -25.08 -25.43
C LYS A 3 2.74 -26.48 -24.82
N GLU A 4 3.00 -27.50 -25.63
CA GLU A 4 3.20 -28.86 -25.15
C GLU A 4 4.35 -28.87 -24.16
N LYS A 5 4.08 -29.32 -22.93
CA LYS A 5 5.11 -29.69 -21.98
C LYS A 5 5.67 -31.01 -22.48
N GLU A 6 6.91 -31.03 -22.96
CA GLU A 6 7.60 -32.27 -23.28
C GLU A 6 7.64 -33.12 -22.00
N ALA A 7 6.86 -34.20 -22.00
CA ALA A 7 6.92 -35.22 -20.98
C ALA A 7 8.26 -35.93 -21.12
N GLN A 8 9.23 -35.50 -20.31
CA GLN A 8 10.51 -36.16 -20.18
C GLN A 8 10.26 -37.59 -19.69
N LEU A 9 10.52 -38.57 -20.57
CA LEU A 9 10.48 -39.99 -20.24
C LEU A 9 11.44 -40.23 -19.07
N ASP A 10 10.88 -40.67 -17.96
CA ASP A 10 11.59 -41.03 -16.73
C ASP A 10 12.33 -42.35 -16.94
N PHE A 11 13.33 -42.33 -17.81
CA PHE A 11 14.32 -43.39 -17.90
C PHE A 11 15.21 -43.25 -16.68
N GLY A 12 15.14 -44.23 -15.77
CA GLY A 12 15.93 -44.35 -14.54
C GLY A 12 17.45 -44.38 -14.78
N LEU A 13 17.99 -43.28 -15.30
CA LEU A 13 19.38 -43.02 -15.57
C LEU A 13 19.82 -41.95 -14.57
N LYS A 14 20.41 -42.45 -13.48
CA LYS A 14 21.31 -41.80 -12.52
C LYS A 14 21.61 -40.34 -12.87
N ASP A 15 21.07 -39.43 -12.05
CA ASP A 15 21.15 -37.97 -12.15
C ASP A 15 22.40 -37.45 -12.87
N ASN A 16 22.24 -37.12 -14.16
CA ASN A 16 23.30 -36.49 -14.95
C ASN A 16 23.58 -35.10 -14.34
N PRO A 17 24.82 -34.71 -14.01
CA PRO A 17 25.14 -33.44 -13.34
C PRO A 17 24.61 -32.18 -14.05
N LYS A 18 24.35 -32.27 -15.36
CA LYS A 18 23.65 -31.21 -16.11
C LYS A 18 22.22 -30.97 -15.61
N ASN A 19 21.47 -32.02 -15.24
CA ASN A 19 20.07 -31.91 -14.80
C ASN A 19 19.97 -31.22 -13.43
N ILE A 20 20.95 -31.47 -12.56
CA ILE A 20 21.11 -30.78 -11.27
C ILE A 20 21.40 -29.29 -11.50
N TYR A 21 22.31 -28.97 -12.42
CA TYR A 21 22.64 -27.58 -12.78
C TYR A 21 21.41 -26.81 -13.29
N TYR A 22 20.60 -27.39 -14.19
CA TYR A 22 19.39 -26.73 -14.68
C TYR A 22 18.34 -26.52 -13.58
N LYS A 23 18.18 -27.49 -12.66
CA LYS A 23 17.25 -27.38 -11.52
C LYS A 23 17.63 -26.22 -10.57
N TYR A 24 18.93 -26.01 -10.34
CA TYR A 24 19.42 -24.89 -9.53
C TYR A 24 19.51 -23.58 -10.31
N LYS A 25 19.70 -23.62 -11.64
CA LYS A 25 19.70 -22.43 -12.49
C LYS A 25 18.35 -21.72 -12.47
N ASP A 26 17.25 -22.46 -12.59
CA ASP A 26 15.90 -21.88 -12.51
C ASP A 26 15.61 -21.26 -11.14
N GLN A 27 16.05 -21.92 -10.05
CA GLN A 27 15.95 -21.36 -8.69
C GLN A 27 16.82 -20.13 -8.50
N TYR A 28 18.01 -20.12 -9.10
CA TYR A 28 18.92 -18.98 -9.06
C TYR A 28 18.38 -17.80 -9.88
N GLU A 29 17.80 -18.03 -11.05
CA GLU A 29 17.14 -16.99 -11.86
C GLU A 29 15.91 -16.42 -11.13
N LEU A 30 15.10 -17.26 -10.46
CA LEU A 30 14.01 -16.80 -9.59
C LEU A 30 14.52 -15.99 -8.39
N TRP A 31 15.62 -16.40 -7.78
CA TRP A 31 16.26 -15.67 -6.68
C TRP A 31 16.87 -14.35 -7.16
N LEU A 32 17.49 -14.31 -8.34
CA LEU A 32 18.02 -13.11 -8.98
C LEU A 32 16.89 -12.14 -9.32
N ALA A 33 15.76 -12.63 -9.85
CA ALA A 33 14.56 -11.84 -10.08
C ALA A 33 13.96 -11.30 -8.75
N GLY A 34 14.07 -12.08 -7.67
CA GLY A 34 13.78 -11.66 -6.29
C GLY A 34 14.69 -10.51 -5.80
N LEU A 35 15.96 -10.54 -6.19
CA LEU A 35 16.96 -9.51 -5.87
C LEU A 35 16.80 -8.25 -6.74
N GLU A 36 16.39 -8.39 -8.00
CA GLU A 36 15.99 -7.26 -8.82
C GLU A 36 14.74 -6.59 -8.25
N THR A 37 13.81 -7.36 -7.65
CA THR A 37 12.68 -6.81 -6.88
C THR A 37 13.10 -6.07 -5.61
N ASN A 38 14.31 -6.30 -5.07
CA ASN A 38 14.86 -5.50 -3.97
C ASN A 38 15.28 -4.08 -4.38
N ARG A 39 15.33 -3.76 -5.69
CA ARG A 39 15.64 -2.39 -6.13
C ARG A 39 14.56 -1.39 -5.71
N TYR A 40 13.30 -1.86 -5.57
CA TYR A 40 12.20 -1.08 -5.01
C TYR A 40 12.42 -0.73 -3.53
N PHE A 41 12.84 -1.71 -2.73
CA PHE A 41 13.13 -1.52 -1.30
C PHE A 41 14.38 -0.68 -1.03
N LYS A 42 15.22 -0.45 -2.03
CA LYS A 42 16.35 0.48 -1.93
C LYS A 42 15.95 1.91 -2.33
N ASP A 43 14.72 2.14 -2.77
CA ASP A 43 14.27 3.46 -3.22
C ASP A 43 13.95 4.35 -2.00
N PRO A 44 14.64 5.49 -1.82
CA PRO A 44 14.44 6.36 -0.65
C PRO A 44 13.04 7.00 -0.64
N LEU A 45 12.43 7.22 -1.80
CA LEU A 45 11.09 7.80 -1.89
C LEU A 45 10.02 6.84 -1.35
N MET A 46 10.22 5.53 -1.54
CA MET A 46 9.34 4.50 -0.98
C MET A 46 9.36 4.54 0.54
N TRP A 47 10.55 4.56 1.15
CA TRP A 47 10.71 4.66 2.60
C TRP A 47 10.16 5.96 3.16
N PHE A 48 10.44 7.08 2.51
CA PHE A 48 9.89 8.37 2.89
C PHE A 48 8.35 8.34 2.90
N THR A 49 7.74 7.77 1.85
CA THR A 49 6.28 7.65 1.74
C THR A 49 5.72 6.76 2.84
N LEU A 50 6.37 5.63 3.12
CA LEU A 50 5.96 4.69 4.15
C LEU A 50 6.02 5.32 5.54
N ILE A 51 7.14 5.93 5.91
CA ILE A 51 7.36 6.53 7.23
C ILE A 51 6.43 7.72 7.45
N LEU A 52 6.33 8.62 6.47
CA LEU A 52 5.53 9.84 6.61
C LEU A 52 4.04 9.50 6.69
N SER A 53 3.55 8.64 5.80
CA SER A 53 2.15 8.24 5.81
C SER A 53 1.78 7.44 7.06
N SER A 54 2.67 6.57 7.54
CA SER A 54 2.46 5.86 8.82
C SER A 54 2.37 6.83 10.00
N THR A 55 3.24 7.84 10.03
CA THR A 55 3.19 8.90 11.06
C THR A 55 1.88 9.69 11.01
N LEU A 56 1.38 10.02 9.81
CA LEU A 56 0.10 10.73 9.65
C LEU A 56 -1.07 9.88 10.15
N ILE A 57 -1.13 8.60 9.79
CA ILE A 57 -2.18 7.67 10.24
C ILE A 57 -2.11 7.49 11.76
N PHE A 58 -0.90 7.33 12.31
CA PHE A 58 -0.72 7.22 13.75
C PHE A 58 -1.17 8.49 14.48
N THR A 59 -0.88 9.67 13.94
CA THR A 59 -1.31 10.95 14.49
C THR A 59 -2.84 11.05 14.53
N GLN A 60 -3.52 10.62 13.46
CA GLN A 60 -4.99 10.54 13.42
C GLN A 60 -5.53 9.61 14.52
N GLY A 61 -4.96 8.41 14.63
CA GLY A 61 -5.32 7.43 15.66
C GLY A 61 -5.08 7.94 17.08
N TYR A 62 -3.95 8.59 17.33
CA TYR A 62 -3.62 9.16 18.63
C TYR A 62 -4.59 10.29 19.02
N LEU A 63 -4.92 11.18 18.08
CA LEU A 63 -5.88 12.26 18.34
C LEU A 63 -7.28 11.75 18.65
N LEU A 64 -7.70 10.66 17.99
CA LEU A 64 -8.95 9.95 18.29
C LEU A 64 -8.99 9.44 19.74
N THR A 65 -7.86 8.99 20.30
CA THR A 65 -7.80 8.50 21.69
C THR A 65 -7.76 9.61 22.74
N LYS A 66 -7.12 10.76 22.43
CA LYS A 66 -6.92 11.84 23.41
C LYS A 66 -8.04 12.86 23.50
N LYS A 67 -8.72 13.17 22.39
CA LYS A 67 -9.85 14.10 22.43
C LYS A 67 -11.12 13.34 22.79
N LYS A 68 -11.91 13.85 23.74
CA LYS A 68 -13.30 13.40 23.93
C LYS A 68 -14.04 13.69 22.63
N ILE A 69 -14.23 12.66 21.81
CA ILE A 69 -14.93 12.78 20.53
C ILE A 69 -16.37 13.17 20.85
N PRO A 70 -16.86 14.35 20.44
CA PRO A 70 -18.25 14.72 20.65
C PRO A 70 -19.15 13.73 19.89
N THR A 71 -20.31 13.42 20.46
CA THR A 71 -21.29 12.43 19.97
C THR A 71 -21.87 12.74 18.58
N ARG A 72 -21.62 13.93 18.06
CA ARG A 72 -22.07 14.38 16.75
C ARG A 72 -21.03 15.28 16.11
N ILE A 73 -20.69 15.02 14.85
CA ILE A 73 -19.66 15.78 14.12
C ILE A 73 -20.23 16.40 12.87
N SER A 74 -19.80 17.62 12.59
CA SER A 74 -20.13 18.31 11.34
C SER A 74 -19.40 17.68 10.16
N VAL A 75 -19.81 16.46 9.77
CA VAL A 75 -19.28 15.74 8.60
C VAL A 75 -19.74 16.42 7.30
N PHE A 76 -20.91 17.07 7.32
CA PHE A 76 -21.49 17.72 6.14
C PHE A 76 -21.28 19.25 6.15
N ASN A 77 -20.98 19.81 4.98
CA ASN A 77 -20.73 21.24 4.79
C ASN A 77 -22.03 22.06 4.59
N TYR A 78 -21.86 23.39 4.49
CA TYR A 78 -22.87 24.46 4.53
C TYR A 78 -24.19 24.28 3.75
N TYR A 79 -24.24 23.39 2.75
CA TYR A 79 -25.43 23.15 1.93
C TYR A 79 -26.43 22.13 2.52
N VAL A 80 -26.16 21.59 3.71
CA VAL A 80 -27.02 20.62 4.40
C VAL A 80 -27.68 21.28 5.62
N PRO A 81 -29.01 21.13 5.83
CA PRO A 81 -29.71 21.72 6.97
C PRO A 81 -29.09 21.28 8.30
N LEU A 82 -29.05 22.18 9.28
CA LEU A 82 -28.34 22.05 10.58
C LEU A 82 -28.56 20.69 11.28
N GLN A 83 -29.76 20.12 11.13
CA GLN A 83 -30.18 18.86 11.74
C GLN A 83 -29.50 17.61 11.14
N LYS A 84 -29.11 17.66 9.86
CA LYS A 84 -28.41 16.57 9.14
C LYS A 84 -26.88 16.80 9.08
N ARG A 85 -26.40 17.94 9.56
CA ARG A 85 -24.98 18.31 9.54
C ARG A 85 -24.13 17.45 10.47
N LEU A 86 -24.77 17.03 11.56
CA LEU A 86 -24.26 16.26 12.68
C LEU A 86 -24.29 14.75 12.36
N GLY A 87 -23.23 14.26 11.72
CA GLY A 87 -22.98 12.83 11.49
C GLY A 87 -22.54 12.11 12.76
N ASN A 88 -22.74 10.79 12.78
CA ASN A 88 -22.40 9.92 13.91
C ASN A 88 -20.88 9.85 14.15
N SER A 89 -20.45 9.79 15.41
CA SER A 89 -19.04 9.77 15.82
C SER A 89 -18.21 8.63 15.25
N TYR A 90 -18.87 7.53 14.88
CA TYR A 90 -18.23 6.39 14.23
C TYR A 90 -17.56 6.75 12.89
N LEU A 91 -18.01 7.81 12.21
CA LEU A 91 -17.46 8.20 10.92
C LEU A 91 -16.00 8.70 11.01
N ILE A 92 -15.53 9.19 12.16
CA ILE A 92 -14.13 9.63 12.28
C ILE A 92 -13.17 8.44 12.18
N TYR A 93 -13.55 7.27 12.70
CA TYR A 93 -12.70 6.08 12.66
C TYR A 93 -12.50 5.52 11.25
N LEU A 94 -13.33 5.91 10.28
CA LEU A 94 -13.15 5.51 8.88
C LEU A 94 -11.92 6.16 8.24
N TYR A 95 -11.55 7.39 8.63
CA TYR A 95 -10.43 8.11 8.01
C TYR A 95 -9.06 7.42 8.20
N PRO A 96 -8.64 7.03 9.41
CA PRO A 96 -7.37 6.31 9.59
C PRO A 96 -7.40 4.93 8.92
N LEU A 97 -8.56 4.26 8.90
CA LEU A 97 -8.72 2.97 8.24
C LEU A 97 -8.58 3.09 6.71
N LEU A 98 -9.19 4.13 6.13
CA LEU A 98 -9.03 4.46 4.71
C LEU A 98 -7.58 4.80 4.39
N GLY A 99 -6.91 5.63 5.20
CA GLY A 99 -5.48 5.96 5.01
C GLY A 99 -4.60 4.72 4.99
N LEU A 100 -4.84 3.78 5.91
CA LEU A 100 -4.13 2.50 5.98
C LEU A 100 -4.39 1.65 4.73
N SER A 101 -5.64 1.56 4.27
CA SER A 101 -5.99 0.82 3.05
C SER A 101 -5.33 1.41 1.80
N VAL A 102 -5.33 2.74 1.67
CA VAL A 102 -4.68 3.45 0.55
C VAL A 102 -3.18 3.21 0.56
N LEU A 103 -2.55 3.23 1.74
CA LEU A 103 -1.12 2.95 1.87
C LEU A 103 -0.79 1.51 1.46
N LEU A 104 -1.49 0.51 1.98
CA LEU A 104 -1.19 -0.90 1.68
C LEU A 104 -1.45 -1.24 0.20
N ILE A 105 -2.61 -0.86 -0.32
CA ILE A 105 -2.98 -1.12 -1.71
C ILE A 105 -2.04 -0.35 -2.65
N GLY A 106 -1.75 0.91 -2.31
CA GLY A 106 -0.87 1.77 -3.09
C GLY A 106 0.56 1.24 -3.16
N LEU A 107 1.13 0.78 -2.03
CA LEU A 107 2.46 0.16 -2.00
C LEU A 107 2.49 -1.15 -2.79
N PHE A 108 1.44 -1.97 -2.69
CA PHE A 108 1.35 -3.22 -3.45
C PHE A 108 1.34 -2.97 -4.97
N ILE A 109 0.52 -2.01 -5.42
CA ILE A 109 0.46 -1.61 -6.83
C ILE A 109 1.79 -0.99 -7.26
N SER A 110 2.33 -0.05 -6.48
CA SER A 110 3.61 0.60 -6.77
C SER A 110 4.74 -0.43 -6.94
N ARG A 111 4.83 -1.44 -6.07
CA ARG A 111 5.79 -2.55 -6.20
C ARG A 111 5.59 -3.31 -7.52
N LYS A 112 4.35 -3.65 -7.87
CA LYS A 112 4.04 -4.40 -9.10
C LYS A 112 4.43 -3.64 -10.36
N TYR A 113 4.25 -2.32 -10.37
CA TYR A 113 4.54 -1.47 -11.53
C TYR A 113 5.97 -0.95 -11.56
N TYR A 114 6.75 -1.05 -10.47
CA TYR A 114 8.14 -0.55 -10.42
C TYR A 114 9.04 -1.13 -11.51
N HIS A 115 8.88 -2.42 -11.83
CA HIS A 115 9.67 -3.09 -12.87
C HIS A 115 9.23 -2.75 -14.29
N LYS A 116 7.94 -2.49 -14.50
CA LYS A 116 7.42 -2.14 -15.82
C LYS A 116 7.69 -0.68 -16.15
N GLU A 117 7.38 0.22 -15.22
CA GLU A 117 7.49 1.67 -15.41
C GLU A 117 7.89 2.35 -14.09
N ARG A 118 9.18 2.69 -13.99
CA ARG A 118 9.74 3.32 -12.79
C ARG A 118 9.12 4.69 -12.48
N LEU A 119 8.82 5.48 -13.51
CA LEU A 119 8.23 6.81 -13.35
C LEU A 119 6.80 6.71 -12.80
N LEU A 120 5.99 5.81 -13.35
CA LEU A 120 4.63 5.54 -12.87
C LEU A 120 4.62 5.15 -11.39
N SER A 121 5.54 4.27 -10.97
CA SER A 121 5.66 3.90 -9.56
C SER A 121 6.00 5.09 -8.66
N LYS A 122 6.84 6.04 -9.10
CA LYS A 122 7.17 7.23 -8.31
C LYS A 122 5.97 8.18 -8.20
N VAL A 123 5.23 8.38 -9.29
CA VAL A 123 4.00 9.19 -9.30
C VAL A 123 2.95 8.58 -8.36
N LEU A 124 2.81 7.25 -8.37
CA LEU A 124 1.93 6.54 -7.43
C LEU A 124 2.32 6.78 -5.97
N LEU A 125 3.62 6.69 -5.62
CA LEU A 125 4.10 6.99 -4.27
C LEU A 125 3.75 8.42 -3.83
N ILE A 126 3.97 9.39 -4.71
CA ILE A 126 3.61 10.80 -4.45
C ILE A 126 2.09 10.95 -4.28
N SER A 127 1.30 10.29 -5.11
CA SER A 127 -0.18 10.32 -5.03
C SER A 127 -0.70 9.73 -3.71
N ILE A 128 -0.11 8.62 -3.24
CA ILE A 128 -0.42 8.01 -1.94
C ILE A 128 -0.12 8.98 -0.80
N LEU A 129 1.00 9.69 -0.88
CA LEU A 129 1.42 10.66 0.12
C LEU A 129 0.46 11.85 0.17
N LEU A 130 0.09 12.39 -1.00
CA LEU A 130 -0.89 13.48 -1.11
C LEU A 130 -2.27 13.08 -0.58
N SER A 131 -2.70 11.86 -0.87
CA SER A 131 -3.98 11.31 -0.39
C SER A 131 -3.98 11.18 1.14
N ASN A 132 -2.94 10.58 1.74
CA ASN A 132 -2.83 10.45 3.19
C ASN A 132 -2.74 11.82 3.89
N PHE A 133 -2.04 12.79 3.28
CA PHE A 133 -1.99 14.15 3.79
C PHE A 133 -3.37 14.83 3.76
N SER A 134 -4.11 14.70 2.66
CA SER A 134 -5.47 15.22 2.53
C SER A 134 -6.42 14.60 3.56
N LEU A 135 -6.39 13.27 3.73
CA LEU A 135 -7.17 12.56 4.75
C LEU A 135 -6.83 13.05 6.16
N CYS A 136 -5.55 13.32 6.44
CA CYS A 136 -5.12 13.89 7.71
C CYS A 136 -5.70 15.28 7.97
N ILE A 137 -5.64 16.17 6.99
CA ILE A 137 -6.22 17.52 7.09
C ILE A 137 -7.74 17.44 7.31
N ILE A 138 -8.44 16.56 6.59
CA ILE A 138 -9.88 16.37 6.77
C ILE A 138 -10.19 15.88 8.18
N SER A 139 -9.46 14.87 8.66
CA SER A 139 -9.61 14.35 10.02
C SER A 139 -9.34 15.43 11.09
N LEU A 140 -8.29 16.24 10.91
CA LEU A 140 -7.97 17.34 11.81
C LEU A 140 -9.05 18.42 11.82
N ARG A 141 -9.54 18.82 10.63
CA ARG A 141 -10.61 19.79 10.50
C ARG A 141 -11.88 19.32 11.21
N LEU A 142 -12.25 18.05 11.06
CA LEU A 142 -13.41 17.48 11.75
C LEU A 142 -13.23 17.46 13.27
N LEU A 143 -12.02 17.25 13.78
CA LEU A 143 -11.70 17.24 15.22
C LEU A 143 -11.50 18.65 15.83
N LEU A 144 -11.24 19.67 15.02
CA LEU A 144 -10.97 21.06 15.45
C LEU A 144 -12.11 22.02 15.13
N SER A 145 -13.06 21.65 14.28
CA SER A 145 -14.25 22.46 13.95
C SER A 145 -15.32 22.46 15.06
N PHE A 146 -14.93 22.07 16.28
CA PHE A 146 -15.70 22.15 17.52
C PHE A 146 -15.03 23.13 18.45
#